data_AF-A0A4R3YVN1-F1
#
_entry.id   AF-A0A4R3YVN1-F1
#
_cell.length_a   1.000
_cell.length_b   1.000
_cell.length_c   1.000
_cell.angle_alpha   90.00
_cell.angle_beta   90.00
_cell.angle_gamma   90.00
#
_symmetry.space_group_name_H-M   'P 1'
#
loop_
_entity.id
_entity.type
_entity.pdbx_description
1 polymer ?
#
loop_
_entity_poly.entity_id
_entity_poly.type
_entity_poly.pdbx_seq_one_letter_code
_entity_poly.pdbx_strand_id
1 'polypeptide(L)'
;MTGHPRLLRLLFCAVLALSLAMVSACALRQQVYAPQGWIESADGNYVLGGYDWRVSMPVLVVSKSDITLHPAITVNPGKHAVSLTRASWILQGQSYPPHDHEYEGVAITQPQVLNLHWEFPSGKKAVDALGRESTIRLELVVDGAPRTVDILIQRQDHY
;
A
#
# COMPACT_ATOMS: atom_id res chain seq x y z
N MET A 1 -18.36 -50.05 -36.42
CA MET A 1 -18.06 -49.33 -35.17
C MET A 1 -17.61 -47.91 -35.51
N THR A 2 -18.55 -46.96 -35.63
CA THR A 2 -18.27 -45.58 -36.03
C THR A 2 -18.22 -44.68 -34.79
N GLY A 3 -17.02 -44.60 -34.17
CA GLY A 3 -16.77 -43.67 -33.07
C GLY A 3 -17.00 -42.23 -33.53
N HIS A 4 -17.75 -41.45 -32.74
CA HIS A 4 -18.13 -40.07 -33.04
C HIS A 4 -17.05 -39.08 -32.55
N PRO A 5 -16.11 -38.60 -33.39
CA PRO A 5 -15.01 -37.72 -32.97
C PRO A 5 -15.48 -36.31 -32.58
N ARG A 6 -16.74 -35.94 -32.90
CA ARG A 6 -17.31 -34.62 -32.58
C ARG A 6 -17.69 -34.47 -31.11
N LEU A 7 -18.13 -35.54 -30.47
CA LEU A 7 -18.53 -35.53 -29.05
C LEU A 7 -17.30 -35.38 -28.13
N LEU A 8 -16.18 -36.02 -28.48
CA LEU A 8 -14.93 -35.91 -27.73
C LEU A 8 -14.32 -34.49 -27.81
N ARG A 9 -14.41 -33.83 -28.96
CA ARG A 9 -13.90 -32.45 -29.14
C ARG A 9 -14.70 -31.42 -28.33
N LEU A 10 -16.01 -31.57 -28.23
CA LEU A 10 -16.87 -30.66 -27.44
C LEU A 10 -16.61 -30.80 -25.94
N LEU A 11 -16.42 -32.02 -25.43
CA LEU A 11 -16.04 -32.27 -24.04
C LEU A 11 -14.66 -31.69 -23.70
N PHE A 12 -13.69 -31.83 -24.61
CA PHE A 12 -12.35 -31.28 -24.41
C PHE A 12 -12.36 -29.75 -24.36
N CYS A 13 -13.11 -29.09 -25.25
CA CYS A 13 -13.25 -27.62 -25.24
C CYS A 13 -14.00 -27.12 -24.00
N ALA A 14 -15.02 -27.84 -23.52
CA ALA A 14 -15.75 -27.46 -22.31
C ALA A 14 -14.87 -27.55 -21.05
N VAL A 15 -14.05 -28.60 -20.92
CA VAL A 15 -13.11 -28.75 -19.80
C VAL A 15 -11.99 -27.72 -19.87
N LEU A 16 -11.49 -27.40 -21.07
CA LEU A 16 -10.46 -26.35 -21.25
C LEU A 16 -11.01 -24.95 -20.94
N ALA A 17 -12.25 -24.64 -21.35
CA ALA A 17 -12.91 -23.38 -21.04
C ALA A 17 -13.23 -23.23 -19.55
N LEU A 18 -13.64 -24.32 -18.88
CA LEU A 18 -13.89 -24.31 -17.44
C LEU A 18 -12.59 -24.13 -16.63
N SER A 19 -11.49 -24.76 -17.08
CA SER A 19 -10.18 -24.61 -16.43
C SER A 19 -9.57 -23.23 -16.68
N LEU A 20 -9.67 -22.65 -17.89
CA LEU A 20 -9.25 -21.26 -18.13
C LEU A 20 -10.10 -20.25 -17.33
N ALA A 21 -11.41 -20.49 -17.20
CA ALA A 21 -12.30 -19.64 -16.39
C ALA A 21 -11.98 -19.73 -14.88
N MET A 22 -11.60 -20.91 -14.38
CA MET A 22 -11.16 -21.07 -12.99
C MET A 22 -9.79 -20.43 -12.72
N VAL A 23 -8.85 -20.48 -13.67
CA VAL A 23 -7.56 -19.76 -13.55
C VAL A 23 -7.79 -18.24 -13.57
N SER A 24 -8.75 -17.74 -14.34
CA SER A 24 -9.13 -16.32 -14.34
C SER A 24 -9.93 -15.89 -13.10
N ALA A 25 -10.69 -16.79 -12.46
CA ALA A 25 -11.45 -16.50 -11.25
C ALA A 25 -10.60 -16.53 -9.97
N CYS A 26 -9.45 -17.20 -10.01
CA CYS A 26 -8.42 -17.19 -8.97
C CYS A 26 -7.37 -16.08 -9.17
N ALA A 27 -7.59 -15.13 -10.10
CA ALA A 27 -6.83 -13.90 -10.13
C ALA A 27 -7.11 -13.14 -8.83
N LEU A 28 -6.13 -13.13 -7.92
CA LEU A 28 -6.08 -12.26 -6.75
C LEU A 28 -6.51 -10.86 -7.18
N ARG A 29 -7.74 -10.47 -6.81
CA ARG A 29 -8.27 -9.14 -7.10
C ARG A 29 -7.55 -8.15 -6.19
N GLN A 30 -6.34 -7.78 -6.56
CA GLN A 30 -5.57 -6.73 -5.93
C GLN A 30 -6.14 -5.37 -6.31
N GLN A 31 -5.94 -4.39 -5.44
CA GLN A 31 -6.20 -2.99 -5.71
C GLN A 31 -4.91 -2.22 -5.47
N VAL A 32 -4.62 -1.30 -6.38
CA VAL A 32 -3.43 -0.46 -6.34
C VAL A 32 -3.83 0.92 -5.84
N TYR A 33 -3.03 1.45 -4.94
CA TYR A 33 -3.21 2.78 -4.39
C TYR A 33 -1.91 3.58 -4.46
N ALA A 34 -2.02 4.89 -4.61
CA ALA A 34 -0.88 5.79 -4.65
C ALA A 34 -1.09 7.01 -3.75
N PRO A 35 -0.02 7.62 -3.23
CA PRO A 35 -0.08 8.92 -2.58
C PRO A 35 -0.61 10.01 -3.51
N GLN A 36 -1.69 10.67 -3.13
CA GLN A 36 -2.30 11.76 -3.88
C GLN A 36 -1.48 13.04 -3.77
N GLY A 37 -1.24 13.71 -4.90
CA GLY A 37 -0.54 15.00 -4.95
C GLY A 37 0.98 14.91 -4.77
N TRP A 38 1.53 13.70 -4.69
CA TRP A 38 2.96 13.45 -4.64
C TRP A 38 3.52 13.35 -6.06
N ILE A 39 4.82 13.62 -6.22
CA ILE A 39 5.48 13.58 -7.52
C ILE A 39 5.94 12.14 -7.77
N GLU A 40 5.60 11.56 -8.91
CA GLU A 40 6.15 10.28 -9.34
C GLU A 40 7.60 10.45 -9.81
N SER A 41 8.50 9.63 -9.29
CA SER A 41 9.91 9.57 -9.65
C SER A 41 10.16 8.56 -10.78
N ALA A 42 11.32 8.65 -11.42
CA ALA A 42 11.70 7.74 -12.52
C ALA A 42 11.73 6.25 -12.11
N ASP A 43 11.92 5.96 -10.82
CA ASP A 43 11.97 4.60 -10.27
C ASP A 43 10.57 4.07 -9.88
N GLY A 44 9.48 4.79 -10.23
CA GLY A 44 8.10 4.39 -9.94
C GLY A 44 7.67 4.61 -8.48
N ASN A 45 8.47 5.32 -7.68
CA ASN A 45 8.09 5.76 -6.34
C ASN A 45 7.43 7.13 -6.37
N TYR A 46 6.52 7.38 -5.43
CA TYR A 46 5.95 8.70 -5.17
C TYR A 46 6.78 9.41 -4.11
N VAL A 47 7.08 10.69 -4.31
CA VAL A 47 7.92 11.47 -3.41
C VAL A 47 7.25 12.77 -2.97
N LEU A 48 7.46 13.12 -1.71
CA LEU A 48 7.13 14.41 -1.13
C LEU A 48 8.36 14.99 -0.43
N GLY A 49 8.65 16.27 -0.67
CA GLY A 49 9.85 16.94 -0.19
C GLY A 49 10.84 17.24 -1.33
N GLY A 50 12.06 17.61 -0.96
CA GLY A 50 13.09 18.08 -1.90
C GLY A 50 14.35 17.22 -1.89
N TYR A 51 15.44 17.78 -2.42
CA TYR A 51 16.75 17.12 -2.37
C TYR A 51 17.32 17.02 -0.96
N ASP A 52 16.95 17.97 -0.09
CA ASP A 52 17.55 18.12 1.23
C ASP A 52 17.01 17.15 2.28
N TRP A 53 15.71 16.82 2.24
CA TRP A 53 15.08 15.66 2.88
C TRP A 53 13.81 15.32 2.09
N ARG A 54 13.41 14.05 2.10
CA ARG A 54 12.20 13.59 1.41
C ARG A 54 11.58 12.38 2.07
N VAL A 55 10.28 12.22 1.86
CA VAL A 55 9.56 10.97 2.10
C VAL A 55 9.22 10.37 0.74
N SER A 56 9.33 9.06 0.64
CA SER A 56 8.98 8.33 -0.57
C SER A 56 8.19 7.08 -0.25
N MET A 57 7.29 6.69 -1.14
CA MET A 57 6.45 5.52 -1.00
C MET A 57 6.15 4.96 -2.40
N PRO A 58 6.30 3.63 -2.63
CA PRO A 58 5.84 3.01 -3.86
C PRO A 58 4.31 2.97 -3.91
N VAL A 59 3.74 2.50 -5.02
CA VAL A 59 2.33 2.11 -5.01
C VAL A 59 2.09 1.06 -3.92
N LEU A 60 0.97 1.21 -3.23
CA LEU A 60 0.50 0.25 -2.24
C LEU A 60 -0.44 -0.74 -2.94
N VAL A 61 -0.08 -2.01 -2.92
CA VAL A 61 -0.90 -3.10 -3.48
C VAL A 61 -1.56 -3.85 -2.34
N VAL A 62 -2.89 -3.90 -2.34
CA VAL A 62 -3.68 -4.55 -1.28
C VAL A 62 -4.60 -5.59 -1.88
N SER A 63 -4.57 -6.82 -1.36
CA SER A 63 -5.53 -7.84 -1.74
C SER A 63 -6.89 -7.54 -1.11
N LYS A 64 -7.98 -7.86 -1.81
CA LYS A 64 -9.35 -7.77 -1.25
C LYS A 64 -9.59 -8.69 -0.04
N SER A 65 -8.68 -9.60 0.27
CA SER A 65 -8.74 -10.46 1.46
C SER A 65 -7.93 -9.93 2.63
N ASP A 66 -7.01 -8.98 2.39
CA ASP A 66 -6.10 -8.54 3.44
C ASP A 66 -6.86 -7.80 4.51
N ILE A 67 -6.48 -8.04 5.76
CA ILE A 67 -6.98 -7.32 6.94
C ILE A 67 -5.89 -6.44 7.55
N THR A 68 -4.70 -6.42 6.94
CA THR A 68 -3.56 -5.61 7.40
C THR A 68 -3.12 -4.63 6.33
N LEU A 69 -2.39 -3.60 6.77
CA LEU A 69 -1.83 -2.55 5.94
C LEU A 69 -0.32 -2.45 6.24
N HIS A 70 0.50 -2.62 5.21
CA HIS A 70 1.97 -2.58 5.31
C HIS A 70 2.57 -1.66 4.22
N PRO A 71 2.50 -0.34 4.39
CA PRO A 71 3.04 0.59 3.41
C PRO A 71 4.56 0.70 3.56
N ALA A 72 5.28 0.53 2.45
CA ALA A 72 6.73 0.67 2.41
C ALA A 72 7.14 2.15 2.34
N ILE A 73 6.98 2.89 3.43
CA ILE A 73 7.32 4.31 3.49
C ILE A 73 8.81 4.46 3.83
N THR A 74 9.55 5.17 3.00
CA THR A 74 10.96 5.49 3.23
C THR A 74 11.12 6.96 3.57
N VAL A 75 11.80 7.24 4.69
CA VAL A 75 12.24 8.59 5.05
C VAL A 75 13.72 8.71 4.71
N ASN A 76 14.04 9.68 3.85
CA ASN A 76 15.41 10.02 3.52
C ASN A 76 15.75 11.37 4.19
N PRO A 77 16.63 11.37 5.21
CA PRO A 77 16.95 12.57 5.96
C PRO A 77 17.81 13.56 5.18
N GLY A 78 18.47 13.12 4.09
CA GLY A 78 19.46 13.90 3.35
C GLY A 78 20.51 14.49 4.28
N LYS A 79 20.52 15.81 4.45
CA LYS A 79 21.47 16.53 5.32
C LYS A 79 20.91 16.91 6.70
N HIS A 80 19.65 16.58 6.96
CA HIS A 80 18.91 17.02 8.15
C HIS A 80 18.93 15.95 9.25
N ALA A 81 18.81 16.39 10.50
CA ALA A 81 18.51 15.49 11.60
C ALA A 81 17.00 15.23 11.64
N VAL A 82 16.60 14.00 11.31
CA VAL A 82 15.18 13.61 11.26
C VAL A 82 14.89 12.56 12.33
N SER A 83 13.76 12.65 13.00
CA SER A 83 13.20 11.56 13.80
C SER A 83 11.70 11.43 13.57
N LEU A 84 11.19 10.20 13.62
CA LEU A 84 9.76 9.94 13.64
C LEU A 84 9.29 10.07 15.09
N THR A 85 8.32 10.95 15.36
CA THR A 85 7.71 11.05 16.69
C THR A 85 6.46 10.20 16.81
N ARG A 86 5.71 10.08 15.71
CA ARG A 86 4.50 9.26 15.66
C ARG A 86 4.18 8.88 14.22
N ALA A 87 3.70 7.66 14.03
CA ALA A 87 2.95 7.29 12.83
C ALA A 87 1.53 6.95 13.22
N SER A 88 0.56 7.35 12.40
CA SER A 88 -0.82 6.92 12.58
C SER A 88 -1.52 6.77 11.25
N TRP A 89 -2.50 5.87 11.24
CA TRP A 89 -3.45 5.76 10.17
C TRP A 89 -4.77 6.34 10.63
N ILE A 90 -5.20 7.39 9.95
CA ILE A 90 -6.40 8.15 10.26
C ILE A 90 -7.53 7.66 9.37
N LEU A 91 -8.56 7.10 10.02
CA LEU A 91 -9.76 6.62 9.40
C LEU A 91 -10.96 7.37 9.93
N GLN A 92 -11.69 8.06 9.04
CA GLN A 92 -12.91 8.78 9.41
C GLN A 92 -12.71 9.73 10.61
N GLY A 93 -11.52 10.35 10.69
CA GLY A 93 -11.14 11.25 11.79
C GLY A 93 -10.57 10.57 13.04
N GLN A 94 -10.60 9.23 13.13
CA GLN A 94 -10.01 8.49 14.25
C GLN A 94 -8.58 8.04 13.92
N SER A 95 -7.65 8.28 14.85
CA SER A 95 -6.23 7.92 14.72
C SER A 95 -5.95 6.54 15.28
N TYR A 96 -5.29 5.69 14.48
CA TYR A 96 -4.85 4.36 14.88
C TYR A 96 -3.32 4.27 14.78
N PRO A 97 -2.60 4.02 15.88
CA PRO A 97 -1.16 3.77 15.82
C PRO A 97 -0.85 2.42 15.16
N PRO A 98 0.35 2.25 14.57
CA PRO A 98 0.80 0.94 14.11
C PRO A 98 1.00 -0.01 15.30
N HIS A 99 1.07 -1.31 15.04
CA HIS A 99 1.39 -2.31 16.07
C HIS A 99 2.82 -2.16 16.60
N ASP A 100 3.75 -1.88 15.70
CA ASP A 100 5.17 -1.76 16.00
C ASP A 100 5.56 -0.28 16.09
N HIS A 101 6.11 0.12 17.24
CA HIS A 101 6.53 1.50 17.54
C HIS A 101 8.06 1.67 17.58
N GLU A 102 8.81 0.74 16.96
CA GLU A 102 10.28 0.66 17.08
C GLU A 102 11.02 1.89 16.56
N TYR A 103 10.36 2.74 15.79
CA TYR A 103 10.93 3.93 15.14
C TYR A 103 10.66 5.24 15.89
N GLU A 104 9.72 5.24 16.86
CA GLU A 104 9.35 6.47 17.55
C GLU A 104 10.50 6.97 18.44
N GLY A 105 10.88 8.23 18.25
CA GLY A 105 11.98 8.88 18.96
C GLY A 105 13.38 8.51 18.45
N VAL A 106 13.50 7.59 17.50
CA VAL A 106 14.79 7.18 16.92
C VAL A 106 15.23 8.17 15.85
N ALA A 107 16.50 8.58 15.91
CA ALA A 107 17.10 9.43 14.88
C ALA A 107 17.34 8.64 13.59
N ILE A 108 16.76 9.12 12.50
CA ILE A 108 16.92 8.63 11.14
C ILE A 108 18.10 9.36 10.52
N THR A 109 19.26 8.72 10.50
CA THR A 109 20.54 9.30 10.03
C THR A 109 20.93 8.88 8.61
N GLN A 110 20.21 7.91 8.05
CA GLN A 110 20.33 7.42 6.69
C GLN A 110 18.94 7.08 6.14
N PRO A 111 18.76 6.91 4.81
CA PRO A 111 17.48 6.47 4.26
C PRO A 111 16.98 5.21 4.95
N GLN A 112 15.77 5.27 5.48
CA GLN A 112 15.20 4.20 6.30
C GLN A 112 13.77 3.89 5.87
N VAL A 113 13.51 2.62 5.57
CA VAL A 113 12.16 2.09 5.39
C VAL A 113 11.54 1.93 6.77
N LEU A 114 10.37 2.53 6.97
CA LEU A 114 9.58 2.39 8.17
C LEU A 114 8.75 1.11 8.05
N ASN A 115 9.00 0.11 8.90
CA ASN A 115 8.17 -1.08 8.99
C ASN A 115 6.89 -0.76 9.76
N LEU A 116 5.96 -0.06 9.11
CA LEU A 116 4.67 0.29 9.70
C LEU A 116 3.65 -0.80 9.39
N HIS A 117 2.96 -1.28 10.42
CA HIS A 117 1.97 -2.34 10.33
C HIS A 117 0.71 -1.92 11.09
N TRP A 118 -0.44 -1.94 10.40
CA TRP A 118 -1.75 -1.81 11.02
C TRP A 118 -2.63 -3.02 10.71
N GLU A 119 -3.36 -3.52 11.70
CA GLU A 119 -4.50 -4.39 11.50
C GLU A 119 -5.79 -3.56 11.47
N PHE A 120 -6.70 -3.89 10.56
CA PHE A 120 -7.97 -3.21 10.46
C PHE A 120 -8.83 -3.45 11.71
N PRO A 121 -9.46 -2.39 12.26
CA PRO A 121 -10.42 -2.58 13.32
C PRO A 121 -11.56 -3.49 12.85
N SER A 122 -11.96 -4.46 13.67
CA SER A 122 -13.13 -5.35 13.47
C SER A 122 -13.03 -6.43 12.37
N GLY A 123 -11.82 -6.82 11.94
CA GLY A 123 -11.65 -7.91 10.95
C GLY A 123 -12.21 -7.58 9.56
N LYS A 124 -12.48 -6.30 9.31
CA LYS A 124 -12.87 -5.78 8.00
C LYS A 124 -11.65 -5.75 7.08
N LYS A 125 -11.91 -5.77 5.77
CA LYS A 125 -10.87 -5.84 4.76
C LYS A 125 -10.20 -4.49 4.55
N ALA A 126 -8.91 -4.53 4.24
CA ALA A 126 -8.09 -3.35 4.14
C ALA A 126 -8.54 -2.39 3.03
N VAL A 127 -8.93 -2.98 1.91
CA VAL A 127 -9.51 -2.29 0.76
C VAL A 127 -10.77 -1.49 1.08
N ASP A 128 -11.55 -1.88 2.10
CA ASP A 128 -12.86 -1.27 2.34
C ASP A 128 -12.76 0.07 3.08
N ALA A 129 -11.74 0.31 3.92
CA ALA A 129 -11.51 1.66 4.45
C ALA A 129 -10.47 2.47 3.68
N LEU A 130 -9.58 1.87 2.89
CA LEU A 130 -8.78 2.65 1.93
C LEU A 130 -9.64 3.29 0.83
N GLY A 131 -10.82 2.73 0.53
CA GLY A 131 -11.81 3.36 -0.35
C GLY A 131 -12.58 4.53 0.28
N ARG A 132 -12.33 4.87 1.55
CA ARG A 132 -12.92 6.01 2.28
C ARG A 132 -11.80 7.00 2.62
N GLU A 133 -12.13 8.22 3.03
CA GLU A 133 -11.17 9.24 3.47
C GLU A 133 -10.17 8.67 4.49
N SER A 134 -9.00 8.26 3.99
CA SER A 134 -7.99 7.48 4.70
C SER A 134 -6.65 8.16 4.49
N THR A 135 -6.00 8.50 5.60
CA THR A 135 -4.72 9.22 5.59
C THR A 135 -3.72 8.47 6.44
N ILE A 136 -2.51 8.21 5.93
CA ILE A 136 -1.39 7.89 6.81
C ILE A 136 -0.73 9.21 7.20
N ARG A 137 -0.61 9.47 8.50
CA ARG A 137 0.06 10.64 9.05
C ARG A 137 1.37 10.24 9.69
N LEU A 138 2.44 10.93 9.30
CA LEU A 138 3.73 10.87 10.00
C LEU A 138 3.96 12.22 10.68
N GLU A 139 4.19 12.18 11.98
CA GLU A 139 4.69 13.31 12.76
C GLU A 139 6.20 13.13 12.87
N LEU A 140 6.94 14.09 12.35
CA LEU A 140 8.40 14.09 12.29
C LEU A 140 8.94 15.30 13.06
N VAL A 141 10.17 15.20 13.53
CA VAL A 141 10.99 16.36 13.88
C VAL A 141 12.12 16.45 12.86
N VAL A 142 12.28 17.61 12.23
CA VAL A 142 13.35 17.90 11.27
C VAL A 142 14.13 19.10 11.80
N ASP A 143 15.39 18.91 12.15
CA ASP A 143 16.27 19.91 12.78
C ASP A 143 15.63 20.59 14.01
N GLY A 144 14.93 19.81 14.83
CA GLY A 144 14.25 20.31 16.03
C GLY A 144 12.88 20.95 15.78
N ALA A 145 12.46 21.13 14.53
CA ALA A 145 11.14 21.67 14.20
C ALA A 145 10.12 20.55 13.88
N PRO A 146 8.89 20.61 14.43
CA PRO A 146 7.87 19.63 14.12
C PRO A 146 7.40 19.77 12.67
N ARG A 147 7.18 18.64 12.01
CA ARG A 147 6.69 18.51 10.65
C ARG A 147 5.63 17.41 10.59
N THR A 148 4.60 17.62 9.79
CA THR A 148 3.56 16.63 9.56
C THR A 148 3.55 16.29 8.08
N VAL A 149 3.54 14.99 7.79
CA VAL A 149 3.41 14.45 6.44
C VAL A 149 2.12 13.65 6.39
N ASP A 150 1.15 14.18 5.66
CA ASP A 150 -0.12 13.51 5.40
C ASP A 150 -0.06 12.84 4.03
N ILE A 151 -0.25 11.53 4.03
CA ILE A 151 -0.27 10.67 2.86
C ILE A 151 -1.74 10.29 2.61
N LEU A 152 -2.38 11.06 1.75
CA LEU A 152 -3.71 10.73 1.25
C LEU A 152 -3.57 9.60 0.24
N ILE A 153 -4.09 8.43 0.58
CA ILE A 153 -3.98 7.25 -0.29
C ILE A 153 -5.18 7.23 -1.22
N GLN A 154 -4.94 7.30 -2.53
CA GLN A 154 -5.99 7.26 -3.55
C GLN A 154 -5.90 5.98 -4.38
N ARG A 155 -7.05 5.35 -4.63
CA ARG A 155 -7.14 4.19 -5.50
C ARG A 155 -6.77 4.57 -6.94
N GLN A 156 -5.94 3.74 -7.56
CA GLN A 156 -5.67 3.79 -8.99
C GLN A 156 -6.51 2.73 -9.68
N ASP A 157 -7.46 3.17 -10.51
CA ASP A 157 -8.34 2.26 -11.26
C ASP A 157 -7.71 1.76 -12.57
N HIS A 158 -6.53 2.28 -12.93
CA HIS A 158 -5.78 1.90 -14.12
C HIS A 158 -4.36 1.45 -13.72
N TYR A 159 -4.18 0.15 -13.49
CA TYR A 159 -2.88 -0.53 -13.40
C TYR A 159 -3.02 -1.97 -13.90
#